data_AF-A0A7S3PSS9-F1
#
_entry.id   AF-A0A7S3PSS9-F1
#
_cell.length_a   1.000
_cell.length_b   1.000
_cell.length_c   1.000
_cell.angle_alpha   90.00
_cell.angle_beta   90.00
_cell.angle_gamma   90.00
#
_symmetry.space_group_name_H-M   'P 1'
#
loop_
_entity.id
_entity.type
_entity.pdbx_description
1 polymer ?
#
loop_
_entity_poly.entity_id
_entity_poly.type
_entity_poly.pdbx_seq_one_letter_code
_entity_poly.pdbx_strand_id
1 'polypeptide(L)'
;QSATTALESNKRNDDRRDNRGHRGKNKRRKKNNSSKVQVDWRSANKNEEHKRRGKKSKFLEFVLYKENVEQSYVVNKISRFLRDSQCKVFTAGTKDKRAVTTQKITITNCTPKNVVEAVKVAFKHGNVQVGNFKETDKSLRLGNLNG
;
A
#
# COMPACT_ATOMS: atom_id res chain seq x y z
N GLN A 1 -42.72 42.15 16.27
CA GLN A 1 -42.33 41.56 17.57
C GLN A 1 -42.34 40.05 17.34
N SER A 2 -41.27 39.44 16.81
CA SER A 2 -39.96 39.17 17.43
C SER A 2 -39.99 37.92 18.33
N ALA A 3 -38.91 37.12 18.18
CA ALA A 3 -38.48 35.94 18.96
C ALA A 3 -38.99 34.56 18.45
N THR A 4 -38.33 33.86 17.51
CA THR A 4 -37.02 33.15 17.51
C THR A 4 -37.09 31.66 17.89
N THR A 5 -37.12 30.84 16.83
CA THR A 5 -36.40 29.59 16.53
C THR A 5 -35.52 28.95 17.63
N ALA A 6 -35.83 27.71 18.00
CA ALA A 6 -34.92 26.80 18.71
C ALA A 6 -34.14 25.94 17.70
N LEU A 7 -32.82 26.13 17.67
CA LEU A 7 -31.85 25.30 16.94
C LEU A 7 -31.20 24.34 17.94
N GLU A 8 -31.50 23.05 17.84
CA GLU A 8 -30.81 22.00 18.58
C GLU A 8 -29.62 21.49 17.75
N SER A 9 -28.44 22.01 18.07
CA SER A 9 -27.19 21.70 17.39
C SER A 9 -26.53 20.44 17.96
N ASN A 10 -26.63 19.33 17.23
CA ASN A 10 -25.97 18.07 17.53
C ASN A 10 -24.50 18.12 17.04
N LYS A 11 -23.57 18.52 17.93
CA LYS A 11 -22.13 18.57 17.65
C LYS A 11 -21.49 17.19 17.83
N ARG A 12 -21.08 16.59 16.72
CA ARG A 12 -20.24 15.39 16.65
C ARG A 12 -18.81 15.77 17.07
N ASN A 13 -18.32 15.19 18.16
CA ASN A 13 -16.91 15.27 18.53
C ASN A 13 -16.15 14.17 17.77
N ASP A 14 -15.30 14.59 16.83
CA ASP A 14 -14.41 13.73 16.06
C ASP A 14 -12.96 14.12 16.41
N ASP A 15 -12.55 13.76 17.64
CA ASP A 15 -11.21 14.03 18.16
C ASP A 15 -10.19 13.05 17.57
N ARG A 16 -9.59 13.46 16.44
CA ARG A 16 -8.38 12.86 15.87
C ARG A 16 -7.18 13.18 16.77
N ARG A 17 -6.79 12.22 17.61
CA ARG A 17 -5.51 12.24 18.35
C ARG A 17 -4.31 12.06 17.40
N ASP A 18 -3.66 13.16 17.02
CA ASP A 18 -2.31 13.14 16.45
C ASP A 18 -1.27 13.14 17.58
N ASN A 19 -0.81 11.96 17.99
CA ASN A 19 0.28 11.79 18.94
C ASN A 19 1.64 11.92 18.23
N ARG A 20 2.11 13.16 17.99
CA ARG A 20 3.49 13.44 17.56
C ARG A 20 4.45 13.38 18.76
N GLY A 21 4.77 12.15 19.16
CA GLY A 21 5.75 11.85 20.18
C GLY A 21 7.15 12.37 19.82
N HIS A 22 7.64 13.28 20.65
CA HIS A 22 8.99 13.83 20.66
C HIS A 22 10.02 12.72 20.95
N ARG A 23 10.99 12.52 20.04
CA ARG A 23 12.10 11.58 20.25
C ARG A 23 13.28 12.31 20.87
N GLY A 24 13.43 12.15 22.19
CA GLY A 24 14.47 12.76 23.01
C GLY A 24 15.88 12.43 22.53
N LYS A 25 16.74 13.45 22.50
CA LYS A 25 18.18 13.33 22.29
C LYS A 25 18.84 12.90 23.59
N ASN A 26 19.34 11.67 23.69
CA ASN A 26 20.21 11.27 24.79
C ASN A 26 21.66 11.14 24.28
N LYS A 27 22.46 12.19 24.50
CA LYS A 27 23.92 12.21 24.28
C LYS A 27 24.60 11.43 25.40
N ARG A 28 24.88 10.14 25.18
CA ARG A 28 25.83 9.39 26.03
C ARG A 28 27.26 9.72 25.59
N ARG A 29 27.94 10.56 26.36
CA ARG A 29 29.40 10.75 26.34
C ARG A 29 30.05 9.43 26.77
N LYS A 30 30.91 8.86 25.94
CA LYS A 30 31.86 7.82 26.36
C LYS A 30 33.27 8.30 26.02
N LYS A 31 33.97 8.74 27.06
CA LYS A 31 35.42 8.93 27.08
C LYS A 31 36.02 7.52 27.03
N ASN A 32 37.01 7.27 26.18
CA ASN A 32 38.20 6.49 26.53
C ASN A 32 39.28 6.58 25.45
N ASN A 33 40.50 6.62 25.98
CA ASN A 33 41.78 6.80 25.35
C ASN A 33 42.27 5.48 24.73
N SER A 34 43.15 5.61 23.73
CA SER A 34 44.10 4.64 23.18
C SER A 34 43.62 3.37 22.43
N SER A 35 44.40 3.08 21.38
CA SER A 35 44.46 1.89 20.50
C SER A 35 43.55 1.88 19.26
N LYS A 36 44.23 1.99 18.11
CA LYS A 36 43.77 1.77 16.73
C LYS A 36 42.96 0.47 16.64
N VAL A 37 41.68 0.57 16.29
CA VAL A 37 40.87 -0.58 15.85
C VAL A 37 40.58 -0.40 14.37
N GLN A 38 41.27 -1.19 13.55
CA GLN A 38 41.04 -1.33 12.12
C GLN A 38 39.66 -1.99 11.94
N VAL A 39 38.68 -1.23 11.44
CA VAL A 39 37.35 -1.76 11.10
C VAL A 39 37.45 -2.53 9.78
N ASP A 40 37.49 -3.84 9.89
CA ASP A 40 37.31 -4.80 8.81
C ASP A 40 35.89 -4.66 8.24
N TRP A 41 35.77 -4.26 6.97
CA TRP A 41 34.52 -4.30 6.22
C TRP A 41 34.19 -5.76 5.91
N ARG A 42 33.74 -6.52 6.93
CA ARG A 42 33.21 -7.86 6.74
C ARG A 42 32.01 -7.80 5.81
N SER A 43 32.29 -8.11 4.56
CA SER A 43 31.39 -8.49 3.47
C SER A 43 29.98 -8.84 3.97
N ALA A 44 29.07 -7.87 3.89
CA ALA A 44 27.65 -8.17 3.91
C ALA A 44 27.40 -9.19 2.79
N ASN A 45 26.89 -10.34 3.19
CA ASN A 45 26.69 -11.56 2.43
C ASN A 45 26.02 -11.28 1.05
N LYS A 46 26.80 -10.97 0.02
CA LYS A 46 26.34 -10.81 -1.39
C LYS A 46 25.65 -12.07 -1.93
N ASN A 47 25.81 -13.20 -1.22
CA ASN A 47 25.24 -14.48 -1.60
C ASN A 47 23.72 -14.56 -1.40
N GLU A 48 23.13 -13.79 -0.47
CA GLU A 48 21.66 -13.75 -0.33
C GLU A 48 20.97 -13.01 -1.48
N GLU A 49 21.61 -11.97 -2.00
CA GLU A 49 21.09 -11.23 -3.15
C GLU A 49 21.13 -12.08 -4.43
N HIS A 50 22.18 -12.90 -4.59
CA HIS A 50 22.29 -13.84 -5.71
C HIS A 50 21.29 -15.01 -5.61
N LYS A 51 20.95 -15.50 -4.41
CA LYS A 51 19.93 -16.57 -4.23
C LYS A 51 18.52 -16.13 -4.64
N ARG A 52 18.24 -14.82 -4.65
CA ARG A 52 16.97 -14.23 -5.13
C ARG A 52 16.88 -14.06 -6.64
N ARG A 53 18.01 -14.15 -7.38
CA ARG A 53 18.04 -13.93 -8.85
C ARG A 53 17.52 -15.12 -9.67
N GLY A 54 17.13 -16.24 -9.05
CA GLY A 54 16.62 -17.44 -9.73
C GLY A 54 15.11 -17.69 -9.62
N LYS A 55 14.40 -17.03 -8.70
CA LYS A 55 12.92 -17.12 -8.64
C LYS A 55 12.35 -16.02 -9.51
N LYS A 56 11.82 -16.36 -10.69
CA LYS A 56 10.96 -15.47 -11.46
C LYS A 56 9.93 -14.86 -10.51
N SER A 57 9.91 -13.53 -10.38
CA SER A 57 8.89 -12.85 -9.57
C SER A 57 7.53 -13.20 -10.15
N LYS A 58 6.78 -14.06 -9.46
CA LYS A 58 5.43 -14.41 -9.85
C LYS A 58 4.54 -13.20 -9.59
N PHE A 59 3.85 -12.76 -10.63
CA PHE A 59 2.83 -11.73 -10.52
C PHE A 59 1.48 -12.41 -10.34
N LEU A 60 0.61 -11.78 -9.56
CA LEU A 60 -0.78 -12.17 -9.44
C LEU A 60 -1.62 -11.19 -10.25
N GLU A 61 -2.19 -11.67 -11.35
CA GLU A 61 -3.21 -10.96 -12.14
C GLU A 61 -4.59 -11.16 -11.49
N PHE A 62 -5.39 -10.11 -11.48
CA PHE A 62 -6.80 -10.15 -11.07
C PHE A 62 -7.58 -9.02 -11.72
N VAL A 63 -8.91 -9.14 -11.70
CA VAL A 63 -9.83 -8.09 -12.15
C VAL A 63 -10.21 -7.22 -10.95
N LEU A 64 -10.03 -5.91 -11.10
CA LEU A 64 -10.51 -4.90 -10.17
C LEU A 64 -11.81 -4.30 -10.70
N TYR A 65 -12.89 -4.45 -9.94
CA TYR A 65 -14.11 -3.67 -10.07
C TYR A 65 -14.04 -2.45 -9.16
N LYS A 66 -14.42 -1.29 -9.68
CA LYS A 66 -14.52 -0.06 -8.90
C LYS A 66 -15.70 0.80 -9.35
N GLU A 67 -16.28 1.54 -8.42
CA GLU A 67 -17.37 2.48 -8.65
C GLU A 67 -17.13 3.80 -7.91
N ASN A 68 -17.28 4.91 -8.64
CA ASN A 68 -17.18 6.28 -8.13
C ASN A 68 -15.93 6.53 -7.25
N VAL A 69 -14.81 5.87 -7.60
CA VAL A 69 -13.57 5.93 -6.82
C VAL A 69 -12.37 6.04 -7.74
N GLU A 70 -11.36 6.76 -7.26
CA GLU A 70 -10.12 6.93 -8.00
C GLU A 70 -9.26 5.66 -7.88
N GLN A 71 -8.69 5.22 -9.00
CA GLN A 71 -7.88 3.99 -9.03
C GLN A 71 -6.61 4.11 -8.17
N SER A 72 -5.97 5.28 -8.16
CA SER A 72 -4.78 5.57 -7.33
C SER A 72 -5.09 5.40 -5.84
N TYR A 73 -6.27 5.86 -5.40
CA TYR A 73 -6.76 5.72 -4.03
C TYR A 73 -6.94 4.25 -3.65
N VAL A 74 -7.55 3.45 -4.55
CA VAL A 74 -7.75 2.01 -4.35
C VAL A 74 -6.42 1.29 -4.20
N VAL A 75 -5.49 1.53 -5.13
CA VAL A 75 -4.16 0.93 -5.11
C VAL A 75 -3.42 1.29 -3.83
N ASN A 76 -3.39 2.56 -3.45
CA ASN A 76 -2.71 3.01 -2.24
C ASN A 76 -3.30 2.39 -0.97
N LYS A 77 -4.63 2.25 -0.88
CA LYS A 77 -5.28 1.59 0.25
C LYS A 77 -4.88 0.12 0.32
N ILE A 78 -4.97 -0.62 -0.77
CA ILE A 78 -4.60 -2.04 -0.84
C ILE A 78 -3.13 -2.22 -0.44
N SER A 79 -2.22 -1.42 -1.00
CA SER A 79 -0.79 -1.49 -0.67
C SER A 79 -0.51 -1.24 0.82
N ARG A 80 -1.23 -0.31 1.46
CA ARG A 80 -1.09 -0.06 2.91
C ARG A 80 -1.56 -1.22 3.76
N PHE A 81 -2.61 -1.93 3.36
CA PHE A 81 -3.10 -3.11 4.06
C PHE A 81 -2.17 -4.30 3.91
N LEU A 82 -1.58 -4.46 2.74
CA LEU A 82 -0.62 -5.53 2.48
C LEU A 82 0.70 -5.31 3.24
N ARG A 83 0.94 -4.11 3.81
CA ARG A 83 2.08 -3.75 4.67
C ARG A 83 3.46 -4.03 4.09
N ASP A 84 3.52 -4.44 2.84
CA ASP A 84 4.72 -4.92 2.21
C ASP A 84 5.25 -3.84 1.28
N SER A 85 6.39 -3.26 1.62
CA SER A 85 7.13 -2.36 0.73
C SER A 85 7.53 -3.06 -0.59
N GLN A 86 7.38 -4.39 -0.65
CA GLN A 86 7.69 -5.23 -1.80
C GLN A 86 6.49 -5.52 -2.70
N CYS A 87 5.24 -5.30 -2.26
CA CYS A 87 4.06 -5.49 -3.13
C CYS A 87 3.88 -4.26 -4.03
N LYS A 88 4.26 -4.41 -5.30
CA LYS A 88 4.09 -3.40 -6.35
C LYS A 88 2.86 -3.75 -7.16
N VAL A 89 1.98 -2.76 -7.34
CA VAL A 89 0.76 -2.89 -8.14
C VAL A 89 1.00 -2.25 -9.50
N PHE A 90 0.63 -2.96 -10.57
CA PHE A 90 0.77 -2.50 -11.95
C PHE A 90 -0.58 -2.51 -12.64
N THR A 91 -0.86 -1.43 -13.38
CA THR A 91 -2.12 -1.21 -14.10
C THR A 91 -1.81 -0.76 -15.51
N ALA A 92 -2.62 -1.17 -16.49
CA ALA A 92 -2.38 -0.81 -17.89
C ALA A 92 -2.85 0.62 -18.26
N GLY A 93 -3.40 1.36 -17.29
CA GLY A 93 -3.80 2.76 -17.40
C GLY A 93 -4.72 3.13 -16.25
N THR A 94 -5.03 4.41 -16.10
CA THR A 94 -6.08 4.88 -15.18
C THR A 94 -7.43 4.87 -15.88
N LYS A 95 -8.49 4.63 -15.11
CA LYS A 95 -9.88 4.73 -15.58
C LYS A 95 -10.59 5.89 -14.88
N ASP A 96 -11.57 6.48 -15.57
CA ASP A 96 -12.36 7.60 -15.09
C ASP A 96 -12.87 7.37 -13.65
N LYS A 97 -12.90 8.42 -12.84
CA LYS A 97 -13.28 8.33 -11.42
C LYS A 97 -14.78 8.13 -11.24
N ARG A 98 -15.60 8.77 -12.08
CA ARG A 98 -17.06 8.84 -11.95
C ARG A 98 -17.77 7.66 -12.62
N ALA A 99 -17.03 6.82 -13.34
CA ALA A 99 -17.55 5.62 -13.97
C ALA A 99 -17.51 4.37 -13.07
N VAL A 100 -18.37 3.40 -13.38
CA VAL A 100 -18.23 2.00 -12.99
C VAL A 100 -17.28 1.34 -13.99
N THR A 101 -16.19 0.75 -13.52
CA THR A 101 -15.17 0.20 -14.42
C THR A 101 -14.60 -1.11 -13.88
N THR A 102 -14.30 -2.02 -14.80
CA THR A 102 -13.50 -3.22 -14.52
C THR A 102 -12.20 -3.18 -15.30
N GLN A 103 -11.11 -3.65 -14.70
CA GLN A 103 -9.83 -3.74 -15.39
C GLN A 103 -8.94 -4.81 -14.78
N LYS A 104 -8.02 -5.33 -15.58
CA LYS A 104 -6.97 -6.21 -15.07
C LYS A 104 -5.90 -5.41 -14.34
N ILE A 105 -5.40 -5.97 -13.26
CA ILE A 105 -4.32 -5.46 -12.43
C ILE A 105 -3.38 -6.62 -12.10
N THR A 106 -2.08 -6.34 -12.01
CA THR A 106 -1.09 -7.33 -11.54
C THR A 106 -0.39 -6.81 -10.30
N ILE A 107 -0.12 -7.69 -9.32
CA ILE A 107 0.61 -7.37 -8.09
C ILE A 107 1.77 -8.35 -7.86
N THR A 108 2.90 -7.88 -7.33
CA THR A 108 4.02 -8.76 -6.94
C THR A 108 3.90 -9.25 -5.50
N ASN A 109 4.49 -10.41 -5.20
CA ASN A 109 4.77 -10.90 -3.85
C ASN A 109 3.53 -11.03 -2.94
N CYS A 110 2.33 -11.16 -3.52
CA CYS A 110 1.08 -11.11 -2.80
C CYS A 110 0.19 -12.30 -3.22
N THR A 111 -0.57 -12.87 -2.27
CA THR A 111 -1.47 -14.02 -2.53
C THR A 111 -2.91 -13.55 -2.75
N PRO A 112 -3.75 -14.35 -3.46
CA PRO A 112 -5.16 -14.00 -3.67
C PRO A 112 -5.92 -13.71 -2.37
N LYS A 113 -5.70 -14.55 -1.33
CA LYS A 113 -6.35 -14.40 -0.03
C LYS A 113 -6.04 -13.05 0.62
N ASN A 114 -4.76 -12.64 0.62
CA ASN A 114 -4.33 -11.37 1.20
C ASN A 114 -4.96 -10.18 0.46
N VAL A 115 -5.05 -10.25 -0.87
CA VAL A 115 -5.66 -9.19 -1.68
C VAL A 115 -7.16 -9.08 -1.40
N VAL A 116 -7.88 -10.21 -1.33
CA VAL A 116 -9.31 -10.24 -1.00
C VAL A 116 -9.56 -9.65 0.39
N GLU A 117 -8.78 -10.04 1.39
CA GLU A 117 -8.90 -9.53 2.75
C GLU A 117 -8.59 -8.03 2.82
N ALA A 118 -7.52 -7.58 2.17
CA ALA A 118 -7.16 -6.17 2.10
C ALA A 118 -8.30 -5.32 1.50
N VAL A 119 -8.93 -5.79 0.42
CA VAL A 119 -10.06 -5.10 -0.21
C VAL A 119 -11.28 -5.08 0.70
N LYS A 120 -11.65 -6.21 1.33
CA LYS A 120 -12.79 -6.29 2.26
C LYS A 120 -12.63 -5.35 3.45
N VAL A 121 -11.43 -5.27 4.03
CA VAL A 121 -11.16 -4.39 5.18
C VAL A 121 -11.10 -2.92 4.75
N ALA A 122 -10.52 -2.62 3.58
CA ALA A 122 -10.39 -1.26 3.06
C ALA A 122 -11.70 -0.65 2.58
N PHE A 123 -12.59 -1.46 1.97
CA PHE A 123 -13.76 -1.02 1.22
C PHE A 123 -15.03 -1.74 1.68
N LYS A 124 -15.47 -1.42 2.90
CA LYS A 124 -16.64 -2.06 3.54
C LYS A 124 -17.97 -1.82 2.81
N HIS A 125 -18.07 -0.73 2.04
CA HIS A 125 -19.30 -0.35 1.33
C HIS A 125 -19.48 -1.07 -0.02
N GLY A 126 -18.56 -1.94 -0.43
CA GLY A 126 -18.71 -2.75 -1.66
C GLY A 126 -18.42 -2.02 -2.97
N ASN A 127 -18.02 -0.74 -2.91
CA ASN A 127 -17.66 0.08 -4.08
C ASN A 127 -16.37 -0.35 -4.78
N VAL A 128 -15.64 -1.31 -4.20
CA VAL A 128 -14.44 -1.93 -4.79
C VAL A 128 -14.50 -3.42 -4.54
N GLN A 129 -14.28 -4.20 -5.60
CA GLN A 129 -14.25 -5.66 -5.53
C GLN A 129 -13.10 -6.20 -6.38
N VAL A 130 -12.63 -7.41 -6.05
CA VAL A 130 -11.55 -8.08 -6.75
C VAL A 130 -11.91 -9.54 -7.01
N GLY A 131 -11.50 -10.06 -8.17
CA GLY A 131 -11.81 -11.42 -8.59
C GLY A 131 -10.94 -11.90 -9.74
N ASN A 132 -11.26 -13.09 -10.28
CA ASN A 132 -10.58 -13.68 -11.44
C ASN A 132 -9.04 -13.76 -11.28
N PHE A 133 -8.60 -14.23 -10.11
CA PHE A 133 -7.19 -14.34 -9.77
C PHE A 133 -6.47 -15.37 -10.64
N LYS A 134 -5.28 -15.00 -11.15
CA LYS A 134 -4.43 -15.84 -11.98
C LYS A 134 -2.95 -15.54 -11.72
N GLU A 135 -2.13 -16.57 -11.50
CA GLU A 135 -0.66 -16.38 -11.50
C GLU A 135 -0.15 -16.16 -12.92
N THR A 136 0.74 -15.18 -13.10
CA THR A 136 1.36 -14.85 -14.38
C THR A 136 2.83 -14.48 -14.19
N ASP A 137 3.64 -14.77 -15.20
CA ASP A 137 5.06 -14.40 -15.23
C ASP A 137 5.28 -12.95 -15.69
N LYS A 138 4.24 -12.29 -16.20
CA LYS A 138 4.31 -10.94 -16.80
C LYS A 138 3.48 -9.94 -16.00
N SER A 139 4.08 -8.80 -15.66
CA SER A 139 3.35 -7.64 -15.13
C SER A 139 2.57 -6.93 -16.24
N LEU A 140 1.41 -6.37 -15.91
CA LEU A 140 0.78 -5.36 -16.76
C LEU A 140 1.65 -4.11 -16.85
N ARG A 141 1.73 -3.49 -18.02
CA ARG A 141 2.38 -2.20 -18.23
C ARG A 141 1.41 -1.26 -18.93
N LEU A 142 1.71 0.04 -18.83
CA LEU A 142 0.97 1.07 -19.57
C LEU A 142 1.06 0.75 -21.06
N GLY A 143 -0.07 0.77 -21.77
CA GLY A 143 -0.14 0.39 -23.19
C GLY A 143 -0.48 -1.08 -23.47
N ASN A 144 -0.60 -1.94 -22.45
CA ASN A 144 -1.13 -3.31 -22.60
C ASN A 144 -2.67 -3.36 -22.76
N LEU A 145 -3.30 -2.25 -23.10
CA LEU A 145 -4.72 -2.17 -23.43
C LEU A 145 -4.83 -2.20 -24.95
N ASN A 146 -5.33 -3.31 -25.51
CA ASN A 146 -5.84 -3.31 -26.87
C ASN A 146 -7.28 -2.79 -26.76
N GLY A 147 -7.42 -1.46 -26.83
CA GLY A 147 -8.71 -0.78 -26.85
C GLY A 147 -9.43 -1.02 -28.17
#